data_AF-X1A967-F1
#
_entry.id   AF-X1A967-F1
#
_cell.length_a   1.000
_cell.length_b   1.000
_cell.length_c   1.000
_cell.angle_alpha   90.00
_cell.angle_beta   90.00
_cell.angle_gamma   90.00
#
_symmetry.space_group_name_H-M   'P 1'
#
loop_
_entity.id
_entity.type
_entity.pdbx_description
1 polymer ?
#
loop_
_entity_poly.entity_id
_entity_poly.type
_entity_poly.pdbx_seq_one_letter_code
_entity_poly.pdbx_strand_id
1 'polypeptide(L)' 'ESEEIAEQCSEGDFLKVDTARGIIENINKDRAYKLNPLPAFIQNIISLGGLKKYVKEEIKRREVDV' A
#
# COMPACT_ATOMS: atom_id res chain seq x y z
N GLU A 1 -0.78 -13.15 4.56
CA GLU A 1 -1.96 -12.32 4.86
C GLU A 1 -2.09 -12.25 6.38
N SER A 2 -2.57 -11.15 6.96
CA SER A 2 -2.54 -10.95 8.43
C SER A 2 -3.93 -11.24 9.01
N GLU A 3 -4.18 -12.51 9.34
CA GLU A 3 -5.46 -13.02 9.87
C GLU A 3 -5.96 -12.20 11.07
N GLU A 4 -5.04 -11.77 11.93
CA GLU A 4 -5.34 -10.94 13.11
C GLU A 4 -6.07 -9.63 12.78
N ILE A 5 -5.76 -8.99 11.64
CA ILE A 5 -6.40 -7.71 11.26
C ILE A 5 -7.84 -7.95 10.83
N ALA A 6 -8.08 -9.04 10.09
CA ALA A 6 -9.40 -9.41 9.61
C ALA A 6 -10.32 -9.79 10.77
N GLU A 7 -9.80 -10.45 11.80
CA GLU A 7 -10.57 -10.79 13.01
C GLU A 7 -10.86 -9.58 13.90
N GLN A 8 -9.95 -8.60 13.95
CA GLN A 8 -10.03 -7.47 14.87
C GLN A 8 -10.66 -6.21 14.25
N CYS A 9 -10.86 -6.16 12.93
CA CYS A 9 -11.57 -5.07 12.26
C CYS A 9 -13.02 -5.47 11.94
N SER A 10 -13.92 -4.50 11.96
CA SER A 10 -15.35 -4.71 11.71
C SER A 10 -15.85 -3.71 10.66
N GLU A 11 -16.96 -4.05 10.01
CA GLU A 11 -17.62 -3.10 9.10
C GLU A 11 -17.95 -1.80 9.85
N GLY A 12 -17.65 -0.66 9.23
CA GLY A 12 -17.83 0.66 9.84
C GLY A 12 -16.64 1.17 10.64
N ASP A 13 -15.59 0.37 10.85
CA ASP A 13 -14.34 0.85 11.46
C ASP A 13 -13.60 1.81 10.52
N PHE A 14 -13.14 2.93 11.08
CA PHE A 14 -12.24 3.85 10.42
C PHE A 14 -10.80 3.39 10.61
N LEU A 15 -10.17 3.03 9.50
CA LEU A 15 -8.79 2.59 9.47
C LEU A 15 -7.91 3.66 8.82
N LYS A 16 -6.80 3.98 9.46
CA LYS A 16 -5.71 4.75 8.87
C LYS A 16 -4.60 3.79 8.44
N VAL A 17 -4.28 3.80 7.16
CA VAL A 17 -3.32 2.86 6.56
C VAL A 17 -2.10 3.62 6.06
N ASP A 18 -0.93 3.30 6.60
CA ASP A 18 0.36 3.72 6.10
C ASP A 18 1.03 2.54 5.36
N THR A 19 0.90 2.54 4.04
CA THR A 19 1.42 1.49 3.17
C THR A 19 2.95 1.53 3.03
N ALA A 20 3.56 2.69 3.30
CA ALA A 20 5.02 2.87 3.21
C ALA A 20 5.71 2.31 4.46
N ARG A 21 5.13 2.53 5.64
CA ARG A 21 5.64 1.98 6.91
C ARG A 21 5.10 0.57 7.21
N GLY A 22 4.06 0.15 6.49
CA GLY A 22 3.35 -1.11 6.76
C GLY A 22 2.64 -1.05 8.10
N ILE A 23 1.83 -0.01 8.35
CA ILE A 23 1.10 0.15 9.61
C ILE A 23 -0.37 0.40 9.29
N ILE A 24 -1.27 -0.28 10.01
CA ILE A 24 -2.71 -0.01 10.00
C ILE A 24 -3.14 0.37 11.40
N GLU A 25 -3.77 1.52 11.57
CA GLU A 25 -4.31 2.00 12.83
C GLU A 25 -5.84 1.95 12.73
N ASN A 26 -6.49 1.17 13.60
CA ASN A 26 -7.93 1.22 13.78
C ASN A 26 -8.26 2.32 14.77
N ILE A 27 -8.85 3.41 14.27
CA ILE A 27 -9.13 4.63 15.04
C ILE A 27 -10.22 4.38 16.08
N ASN A 28 -11.18 3.51 15.78
CA ASN A 28 -12.28 3.21 16.70
C ASN A 28 -11.85 2.34 17.89
N LYS A 29 -10.85 1.48 17.69
CA LYS A 29 -10.41 0.50 18.69
C LYS A 29 -9.09 0.87 19.36
N ASP A 30 -8.49 2.00 18.98
CA ASP A 30 -7.18 2.47 19.46
C ASP A 30 -6.10 1.37 19.38
N ARG A 31 -6.06 0.67 18.23
CA ARG A 31 -5.12 -0.43 17.97
C ARG A 31 -4.34 -0.20 16.70
N ALA A 32 -3.05 -0.55 16.72
CA ALA A 32 -2.17 -0.51 15.57
C ALA A 32 -1.64 -1.91 15.23
N TYR A 33 -1.63 -2.23 13.95
CA TYR A 33 -1.18 -3.50 13.38
C TYR A 33 0.00 -3.26 12.45
N LYS A 34 0.99 -4.13 12.52
CA LYS A 34 2.17 -4.05 11.66
C LYS A 34 2.05 -5.06 10.51
N LEU A 35 2.27 -4.55 9.32
CA LEU A 35 2.32 -5.29 8.06
C LEU A 35 3.75 -5.32 7.55
N ASN A 36 3.97 -6.18 6.57
CA ASN A 36 5.10 -5.98 5.68
C ASN A 36 4.83 -4.74 4.80
N PRO A 37 5.77 -3.77 4.73
CA PRO A 37 5.67 -2.66 3.80
C PRO A 37 5.47 -3.15 2.37
N LEU A 38 4.70 -2.39 1.57
CA LEU A 38 4.57 -2.74 0.16
C LEU A 38 5.92 -2.64 -0.54
N PRO A 39 6.27 -3.57 -1.44
CA PRO A 39 7.47 -3.44 -2.26
C PRO A 39 7.52 -2.11 -3.02
N ALA A 40 8.72 -1.57 -3.23
CA ALA A 40 8.93 -0.25 -3.85
C ALA A 40 8.24 -0.11 -5.22
N PHE A 41 8.20 -1.17 -6.04
CA PHE A 41 7.54 -1.11 -7.34
C PHE A 41 6.01 -0.92 -7.21
N ILE A 42 5.37 -1.51 -6.19
CA ILE A 42 3.94 -1.31 -5.92
C ILE A 42 3.68 0.11 -5.44
N GLN A 43 4.53 0.63 -4.54
CA GLN A 43 4.45 2.02 -4.09
C GLN A 43 4.58 3.00 -5.27
N ASN A 44 5.46 2.71 -6.24
CA ASN A 44 5.59 3.49 -7.46
C ASN A 44 4.33 3.43 -8.33
N ILE A 45 3.73 2.25 -8.49
CA ILE A 45 2.46 2.10 -9.23
C ILE A 45 1.36 2.97 -8.61
N ILE A 46 1.23 2.94 -7.28
CA ILE A 46 0.23 3.74 -6.55
C ILE A 46 0.53 5.23 -6.72
N SER A 47 1.79 5.65 -6.54
CA SER A 47 2.23 7.04 -6.65
C SER A 47 2.00 7.62 -8.05
N LEU A 48 2.16 6.80 -9.09
CA LEU A 48 1.90 7.20 -10.46
C LEU A 48 0.40 7.23 -10.79
N GLY A 49 -0.48 6.83 -9.88
CA GLY A 49 -1.93 6.79 -10.12
C GLY A 49 -2.36 5.61 -10.99
N GLY A 50 -1.68 4.48 -10.85
CA GLY A 50 -2.09 3.20 -11.41
C GLY A 50 -1.12 2.56 -12.39
N LEU A 51 -1.35 1.27 -12.67
CA LEU A 51 -0.45 0.40 -13.42
C LEU A 51 -0.18 0.91 -14.84
N LYS A 52 -1.19 1.46 -15.53
CA LYS A 52 -1.05 1.97 -16.89
C LYS A 52 0.01 3.07 -17.00
N LYS A 53 0.04 4.00 -16.04
CA LYS A 53 1.02 5.08 -16.01
C LYS A 53 2.41 4.57 -15.65
N TYR A 54 2.51 3.64 -14.69
CA TYR A 54 3.74 2.94 -14.38
C TYR A 54 4.38 2.28 -15.60
N VAL A 55 3.60 1.48 -16.34
CA VAL A 55 4.12 0.79 -17.54
C VAL A 55 4.59 1.78 -18.60
N LYS A 56 3.85 2.88 -18.83
CA LYS A 56 4.25 3.92 -19.78
C LYS A 56 5.58 4.57 -19.40
N GLU A 57 5.77 4.90 -18.13
CA GLU A 57 7.01 5.52 -17.65
C GLU A 57 8.18 4.53 -17.64
N GLU A 58 7.94 3.26 -17.32
CA GLU A 58 8.97 2.21 -17.37
C GLU A 58 9.43 1.93 -18.81
N ILE A 59 8.52 1.95 -19.79
CA ILE A 59 8.90 1.82 -21.21
C ILE A 59 9.83 2.98 -21.62
N LYS A 60 9.44 4.23 -21.33
CA LYS A 60 10.28 5.40 -21.63
C LYS A 60 11.65 5.32 -20.95
N ARG A 61 11.68 4.90 -19.68
CA ARG A 61 12.93 4.76 -18.93
C ARG A 61 13.88 3.77 -19.60
N ARG A 62 13.36 2.63 -20.07
CA ARG A 62 14.14 1.63 -20.80
C ARG A 62 14.56 2.08 -22.20
N GLU A 63 13.84 2.99 -22.84
CA GLU A 63 14.23 3.59 -24.13
C GLU A 63 15.35 4.64 -24.00
N VAL A 64 15.51 5.26 -22.82
CA VAL A 64 16.54 6.28 -22.54
C VAL A 64 17.86 5.68 -22.04
N ASP A 65 17.82 4.48 -21.45
CA ASP A 65 18.99 3.71 -20.99
C ASP A 65 19.71 2.95 -22.13
N VAL A 66 19.29 3.12 -23.40
CA VAL A 66 19.84 2.50 -24.62
C VAL A 66 20.42 3.57 -25.53
#